data_AF-A0A0G4NK10-F1
#
_entry.id   AF-A0A0G4NK10-F1
#
_cell.length_a   1.000
_cell.length_b   1.000
_cell.length_c   1.000
_cell.angle_alpha   90.00
_cell.angle_beta   90.00
_cell.angle_gamma   90.00
#
_symmetry.space_group_name_H-M   'P 1'
#
loop_
_entity.id
_entity.type
_entity.pdbx_description
1 polymer ?
#
loop_
_entity_poly.entity_id
_entity_poly.type
_entity_poly.pdbx_seq_one_letter_code
_entity_poly.pdbx_strand_id
1 'polypeptide(L)'
;NKIQSFDDVSGTLVVDAGVILETADQFLADKGYIFPLDLGAKGSCHVGGNVATNAGGLRLLRYGSLHGNVLGLEAVLPDGTVVEDLCTLRKNNTGYDLKQLFIGGEGTVGIITKVSVICPQ
;
A
#
# COMPACT_ATOMS: atom_id res chain seq x y z
N ASN A 1 -3.60 0.55 -13.30
CA ASN A 1 -2.82 1.67 -12.71
C ASN A 1 -3.74 2.85 -12.45
N LYS A 2 -4.78 2.65 -11.65
CA LYS A 2 -5.74 3.67 -11.26
C LYS A 2 -5.61 3.97 -9.77
N ILE A 3 -5.83 5.23 -9.43
CA ILE A 3 -6.13 5.64 -8.07
C ILE A 3 -7.63 5.39 -7.87
N GLN A 4 -7.99 4.58 -6.88
CA GLN A 4 -9.36 4.11 -6.68
C GLN A 4 -10.16 5.10 -5.85
N SER A 5 -9.61 5.55 -4.72
CA SER A 5 -10.22 6.54 -3.85
C SER A 5 -9.18 7.16 -2.91
N PHE A 6 -9.49 8.36 -2.41
CA PHE A 6 -8.74 9.02 -1.35
C PHE A 6 -9.72 9.73 -0.41
N ASP A 7 -9.54 9.52 0.88
CA ASP A 7 -10.28 10.21 1.94
C ASP A 7 -9.38 11.29 2.54
N ASP A 8 -9.74 12.55 2.31
CA ASP A 8 -9.01 13.74 2.74
C ASP A 8 -9.19 14.08 4.22
N VAL A 9 -10.08 13.38 4.93
CA VAL A 9 -10.22 13.51 6.38
C VAL A 9 -9.33 12.47 7.07
N SER A 10 -9.38 11.21 6.63
CA SER A 10 -8.57 10.15 7.25
C SER A 10 -7.15 10.05 6.70
N GLY A 11 -6.88 10.59 5.51
CA GLY A 11 -5.62 10.40 4.80
C GLY A 11 -5.48 9.00 4.18
N THR A 12 -6.57 8.26 4.00
CA THR A 12 -6.50 6.90 3.46
C THR A 12 -6.55 6.91 1.93
N LEU A 13 -5.56 6.29 1.30
CA LEU A 13 -5.46 6.14 -0.15
C LEU A 13 -5.68 4.68 -0.55
N VAL A 14 -6.55 4.44 -1.54
CA VAL A 14 -6.71 3.13 -2.18
C VAL A 14 -6.26 3.21 -3.64
N VAL A 15 -5.38 2.31 -4.05
CA VAL A 15 -4.79 2.27 -5.41
C VAL A 15 -4.67 0.85 -5.95
N ASP A 16 -4.64 0.74 -7.28
CA ASP A 16 -4.15 -0.49 -7.93
C ASP A 16 -2.68 -0.73 -7.59
N ALA A 17 -2.28 -1.99 -7.45
CA ALA A 17 -0.91 -2.41 -7.21
C ALA A 17 0.08 -1.88 -8.27
N GLY A 18 -0.36 -1.70 -9.52
CA GLY A 18 0.48 -1.21 -10.61
C GLY A 18 0.68 0.31 -10.64
N VAL A 19 0.09 1.09 -9.73
CA VAL A 19 0.35 2.54 -9.68
C VAL A 19 1.84 2.79 -9.38
N ILE A 20 2.47 3.68 -10.15
CA ILE A 20 3.85 4.12 -9.91
C ILE A 20 3.89 4.97 -8.64
N LEU A 21 4.89 4.75 -7.77
CA LEU A 21 5.02 5.46 -6.50
C LEU A 21 5.03 6.98 -6.68
N GLU A 22 5.80 7.49 -7.64
CA GLU A 22 5.85 8.92 -7.95
C GLU A 22 4.49 9.49 -8.36
N THR A 23 3.69 8.75 -9.14
CA THR A 23 2.33 9.17 -9.51
C THR A 23 1.40 9.24 -8.29
N ALA A 24 1.53 8.29 -7.35
CA ALA A 24 0.76 8.33 -6.11
C ALA A 24 1.18 9.50 -5.21
N ASP A 25 2.49 9.75 -5.05
CA ASP A 25 3.03 10.86 -4.24
C ASP A 25 2.62 12.22 -4.82
N GLN A 26 2.67 12.40 -6.16
CA GLN A 26 2.19 13.61 -6.83
C GLN A 26 0.69 13.86 -6.61
N PHE A 27 -0.14 12.83 -6.75
CA PHE A 27 -1.58 12.95 -6.49
C PHE A 27 -1.90 13.34 -5.04
N LEU A 28 -1.10 12.87 -4.08
CA LEU A 28 -1.24 13.22 -2.67
C LEU A 28 -0.73 14.65 -2.39
N ALA A 29 0.36 15.05 -3.05
CA ALA A 29 0.95 16.39 -2.88
C ALA A 29 -0.05 17.50 -3.23
N ASP A 30 -0.85 17.31 -4.29
CA ASP A 30 -1.93 18.25 -4.67
C ASP A 30 -3.00 18.44 -3.57
N LYS A 31 -3.06 17.54 -2.59
CA LYS A 31 -4.01 17.55 -1.47
C LYS A 31 -3.36 17.88 -0.13
N GLY A 32 -2.05 18.17 -0.13
CA GLY A 32 -1.29 18.42 1.10
C GLY A 32 -0.98 17.15 1.89
N TYR A 33 -0.86 16.01 1.20
CA TYR A 33 -0.45 14.73 1.77
C TYR A 33 0.78 14.20 1.05
N ILE A 34 1.41 13.18 1.62
CA ILE A 34 2.53 12.47 1.00
C ILE A 34 2.36 10.96 1.11
N PHE A 35 3.02 10.19 0.24
CA PHE A 35 3.11 8.75 0.42
C PHE A 35 4.08 8.46 1.60
N PRO A 36 3.76 7.53 2.54
CA PRO A 36 4.59 7.29 3.73
C PRO A 36 5.97 6.69 3.43
N LEU A 37 6.14 6.16 2.22
CA LEU A 37 7.38 5.61 1.68
C LEU A 37 7.91 6.53 0.56
N ASP A 38 9.23 6.73 0.53
CA ASP A 38 9.90 7.34 -0.61
C ASP A 38 11.25 6.66 -0.86
N LEU A 39 11.64 6.44 -2.12
CA LEU A 39 12.89 5.75 -2.48
C LEU A 39 13.40 6.18 -3.87
N GLY A 40 14.67 5.91 -4.15
CA GLY A 40 15.33 6.39 -5.38
C GLY A 40 14.70 5.90 -6.69
N ALA A 41 14.05 4.74 -6.69
CA ALA A 41 13.33 4.20 -7.84
C ALA A 41 11.87 4.70 -7.96
N LYS A 42 11.47 5.79 -7.29
CA LYS A 42 10.06 6.25 -7.23
C LYS A 42 9.39 6.41 -8.59
N GLY A 43 10.15 6.81 -9.62
CA GLY A 43 9.64 7.05 -10.97
C GLY A 43 9.34 5.78 -11.76
N SER A 44 9.67 4.59 -11.23
CA SER A 44 9.45 3.31 -11.90
C SER A 44 8.91 2.21 -11.00
N CYS A 45 9.15 2.26 -9.69
CA CYS A 45 8.63 1.24 -8.79
C CYS A 45 7.11 1.35 -8.64
N HIS A 46 6.44 0.21 -8.65
CA HIS A 46 5.00 0.12 -8.42
C HIS A 46 4.69 -0.04 -6.93
N VAL A 47 3.55 0.49 -6.48
CA VAL A 47 3.08 0.38 -5.08
C VAL A 47 2.99 -1.08 -4.64
N GLY A 48 2.45 -1.97 -5.47
CA GLY A 48 2.37 -3.39 -5.17
C GLY A 48 3.74 -4.06 -5.01
N GLY A 49 4.73 -3.66 -5.82
CA GLY A 49 6.11 -4.13 -5.67
C GLY A 49 6.75 -3.65 -4.37
N ASN A 50 6.52 -2.39 -4.00
CA ASN A 50 6.99 -1.85 -2.72
C ASN A 50 6.41 -2.63 -1.54
N VAL A 51 5.11 -2.96 -1.59
CA VAL A 51 4.45 -3.77 -0.56
C VAL A 51 4.98 -5.20 -0.54
N ALA A 52 5.07 -5.85 -1.70
CA ALA A 52 5.57 -7.22 -1.83
C ALA A 52 7.00 -7.38 -1.30
N THR A 53 7.84 -6.34 -1.41
CA THR A 53 9.24 -6.34 -0.93
C THR A 53 9.42 -5.70 0.45
N ASN A 54 8.34 -5.23 1.08
CA ASN A 54 8.39 -4.42 2.30
C ASN A 54 9.44 -3.29 2.21
N ALA A 55 9.38 -2.51 1.13
CA ALA A 55 10.34 -1.46 0.86
C ALA A 55 10.40 -0.42 1.99
N GLY A 56 11.62 -0.02 2.37
CA GLY A 56 11.87 0.90 3.48
C GLY A 56 12.05 2.36 3.07
N GLY A 57 13.14 2.67 2.36
CA GLY A 57 13.35 3.98 1.76
C GLY A 57 13.75 5.13 2.72
N LEU A 58 13.74 6.34 2.18
CA LEU A 58 14.29 7.57 2.77
C LEU A 58 13.46 8.09 3.95
N ARG A 59 12.16 7.80 3.98
CA ARG A 59 11.22 8.30 5.00
C ARG A 59 10.89 7.27 6.10
N LEU A 60 11.52 6.09 6.07
CA LEU A 60 11.28 5.00 7.04
C LEU A 60 11.44 5.46 8.50
N LEU A 61 12.46 6.26 8.80
CA LEU A 61 12.72 6.71 10.17
C LEU A 61 11.54 7.49 10.77
N ARG A 62 10.80 8.23 9.94
CA ARG A 62 9.67 9.07 10.39
C ARG A 62 8.34 8.34 10.35
N TYR A 63 8.07 7.59 9.28
CA TYR A 63 6.75 6.98 9.05
C TYR A 63 6.71 5.46 9.25
N GLY A 64 7.86 4.82 9.46
CA GLY A 64 7.95 3.39 9.77
C GLY A 64 7.79 2.47 8.55
N SER A 65 7.63 1.18 8.84
CA SER A 65 7.50 0.11 7.84
C SER A 65 6.11 0.10 7.18
N LEU A 66 6.03 -0.49 5.98
CA LEU A 66 4.76 -0.77 5.32
C LEU A 66 3.86 -1.70 6.13
N HIS A 67 4.39 -2.54 7.02
CA HIS A 67 3.58 -3.35 7.95
C HIS A 67 2.62 -2.51 8.82
N GLY A 68 2.99 -1.25 9.13
CA GLY A 68 2.15 -0.32 9.90
C GLY A 68 1.41 0.72 9.06
N ASN A 69 1.80 0.92 7.80
CA ASN A 69 1.20 1.91 6.92
C ASN A 69 0.15 1.33 5.97
N VAL A 70 0.30 0.07 5.55
CA VAL A 70 -0.72 -0.64 4.78
C VAL A 70 -1.88 -0.99 5.71
N LEU A 71 -3.08 -0.52 5.38
CA LEU A 71 -4.31 -0.76 6.14
C LEU A 71 -5.01 -2.03 5.66
N GLY A 72 -4.88 -2.35 4.37
CA GLY A 72 -5.51 -3.51 3.74
C GLY A 72 -4.96 -3.75 2.33
N LEU A 73 -5.22 -4.94 1.79
CA LEU A 73 -4.86 -5.30 0.43
C LEU A 73 -5.86 -6.28 -0.20
N GLU A 74 -5.90 -6.27 -1.52
CA GLU A 74 -6.53 -7.31 -2.33
C GLU A 74 -5.41 -8.13 -2.98
N ALA A 75 -5.51 -9.45 -2.95
CA ALA A 75 -4.55 -10.33 -3.59
C ALA A 75 -5.21 -11.54 -4.25
N VAL A 76 -4.56 -12.09 -5.27
CA VAL A 76 -4.98 -13.31 -5.97
C VAL A 76 -4.01 -14.43 -5.66
N LEU A 77 -4.53 -15.55 -5.15
CA LEU A 77 -3.77 -16.75 -4.82
C LEU A 77 -3.49 -17.61 -6.07
N PRO A 78 -2.57 -18.59 -6.00
CA PRO A 78 -2.22 -19.43 -7.16
C PRO A 78 -3.39 -20.25 -7.74
N ASP A 79 -4.40 -20.56 -6.93
CA ASP A 79 -5.61 -21.27 -7.35
C ASP A 79 -6.68 -20.32 -7.96
N GLY A 80 -6.39 -19.02 -8.02
CA GLY A 80 -7.29 -17.98 -8.50
C GLY A 80 -8.23 -17.41 -7.43
N THR A 81 -8.17 -17.91 -6.18
CA THR A 81 -8.95 -17.36 -5.08
C THR A 81 -8.55 -15.91 -4.81
N VAL A 82 -9.54 -15.02 -4.71
CA VAL A 82 -9.34 -13.61 -4.37
C VAL A 82 -9.43 -13.44 -2.86
N VAL A 83 -8.36 -12.95 -2.24
CA VAL A 83 -8.33 -12.51 -0.85
C VAL A 83 -8.75 -11.05 -0.81
N GLU A 84 -9.94 -10.80 -0.26
CA GLU A 84 -10.51 -9.47 -0.11
C GLU A 84 -10.30 -8.95 1.33
N ASP A 85 -9.11 -8.41 1.61
CA ASP A 85 -8.79 -7.73 2.90
C ASP A 85 -8.50 -6.24 2.68
N LEU A 86 -9.25 -5.60 1.77
CA LEU A 86 -9.06 -4.20 1.38
C LEU A 86 -9.71 -3.23 2.37
N CYS A 87 -9.30 -3.32 3.63
CA CYS A 87 -9.79 -2.45 4.70
C CYS A 87 -9.21 -1.02 4.63
N THR A 88 -10.00 -0.03 5.02
CA THR A 88 -9.58 1.38 5.15
C THR A 88 -9.56 1.86 6.61
N LEU A 89 -9.80 0.96 7.57
CA LEU A 89 -9.84 1.31 8.99
C LEU A 89 -8.43 1.41 9.56
N ARG A 90 -8.18 2.46 10.35
CA ARG A 90 -6.91 2.60 11.09
C ARG A 90 -6.69 1.50 12.13
N LYS A 91 -7.77 0.91 12.65
CA LYS A 91 -7.76 -0.18 13.63
C LYS A 91 -8.84 -1.20 13.26
N ASN A 92 -8.44 -2.45 13.08
CA ASN A 92 -9.35 -3.56 12.87
C ASN A 92 -8.74 -4.84 13.47
N ASN A 93 -9.42 -5.44 14.46
CA ASN A 93 -8.93 -6.62 15.20
C ASN A 93 -9.88 -7.83 15.02
N THR A 94 -10.61 -7.92 13.92
CA THR A 94 -11.55 -9.02 13.64
C THR A 94 -10.84 -10.21 13.01
N GLY A 95 -10.05 -10.95 13.81
CA GLY A 95 -9.35 -12.16 13.37
C GLY A 95 -7.85 -11.94 13.12
N TYR A 96 -7.27 -12.77 12.24
CA TYR A 96 -5.85 -12.70 11.91
C TYR A 96 -5.55 -11.58 10.92
N ASP A 97 -4.37 -10.99 11.05
CA ASP A 97 -3.90 -9.93 10.17
C ASP A 97 -3.28 -10.50 8.89
N LEU A 98 -4.12 -11.04 8.01
CA LEU A 98 -3.69 -11.81 6.82
C LEU A 98 -2.86 -10.97 5.85
N LYS A 99 -3.12 -9.65 5.74
CA LYS A 99 -2.33 -8.76 4.88
C LYS A 99 -0.83 -8.82 5.19
N GLN A 100 -0.45 -9.07 6.44
CA GLN A 100 0.95 -9.11 6.86
C GLN A 100 1.75 -10.22 6.19
N LEU A 101 1.10 -11.32 5.78
CA LEU A 101 1.76 -12.44 5.10
C LEU A 101 2.15 -12.09 3.65
N PHE A 102 1.47 -11.12 3.04
CA PHE A 102 1.79 -10.66 1.68
C PHE A 102 2.82 -9.53 1.68
N ILE A 103 2.89 -8.73 2.76
CA ILE A 103 3.88 -7.66 2.92
C ILE A 103 5.25 -8.30 3.16
N GLY A 104 6.18 -8.12 2.23
CA GLY A 104 7.46 -8.83 2.24
C GLY A 104 7.39 -10.28 1.74
N GLY A 105 6.26 -10.71 1.18
CA GLY A 105 6.09 -12.05 0.62
C GLY A 105 6.69 -12.25 -0.78
N GLU A 106 7.19 -11.17 -1.40
CA GLU A 106 7.91 -11.16 -2.69
C GLU A 106 7.17 -11.89 -3.84
N GLY A 107 5.83 -11.89 -3.79
CA GLY A 107 4.99 -12.56 -4.79
C GLY A 107 4.89 -14.08 -4.66
N THR A 108 5.47 -14.67 -3.61
CA THR A 108 5.46 -16.14 -3.40
C THR A 108 4.15 -16.65 -2.77
N VAL A 109 3.41 -15.79 -2.07
CA VAL A 109 2.12 -16.13 -1.42
C VAL A 109 0.95 -15.87 -2.37
N GLY A 110 1.04 -14.83 -3.20
CA GLY A 110 0.00 -14.41 -4.13
C GLY A 110 0.35 -13.08 -4.78
N ILE A 111 -0.47 -12.66 -5.73
CA ILE A 111 -0.30 -11.42 -6.50
C ILE A 111 -1.16 -10.33 -5.90
N ILE A 112 -0.55 -9.28 -5.34
CA ILE A 112 -1.26 -8.10 -4.82
C ILE A 112 -1.84 -7.32 -6.00
N THR A 113 -3.14 -7.02 -5.96
CA THR A 113 -3.88 -6.31 -7.02
C THR A 113 -4.30 -4.90 -6.60
N LYS A 114 -4.61 -4.68 -5.32
CA LYS A 114 -4.93 -3.36 -4.75
C LYS A 114 -4.33 -3.19 -3.35
N VAL A 115 -4.09 -1.94 -2.98
CA VAL A 115 -3.52 -1.58 -1.67
C VAL A 115 -4.29 -0.40 -1.09
N SER A 116 -4.61 -0.49 0.19
CA SER A 116 -5.09 0.60 1.03
C SER A 116 -3.96 1.01 1.97
N VAL A 117 -3.58 2.29 1.96
CA VAL A 117 -2.43 2.81 2.70
C VAL A 117 -2.79 4.13 3.38
N ILE A 118 -2.27 4.32 4.59
CA ILE A 118 -2.39 5.59 5.31
C ILE A 118 -1.33 6.59 4.84
N CYS A 119 -1.75 7.79 4.48
CA CYS A 119 -0.90 8.86 3.97
C CYS A 119 -0.83 10.00 5.00
N PRO A 120 0.36 10.38 5.48
CA PRO A 120 0.53 11.53 6.36
C PRO A 120 0.40 12.86 5.58
N GLN A 121 0.05 13.92 6.30
CA GLN A 121 0.17 15.32 5.87
C GLN A 121 1.62 15.81 5.99
#